data_AF-A0A261BBY8-F1
#
_entry.id   AF-A0A261BBY8-F1
#
_cell.length_a   1.000
_cell.length_b   1.000
_cell.length_c   1.000
_cell.angle_alpha   90.00
_cell.angle_beta   90.00
_cell.angle_gamma   90.00
#
_symmetry.space_group_name_H-M   'P 1'
#
loop_
_entity.id
_entity.type
_entity.pdbx_description
1 polymer ?
#
loop_
_entity_poly.entity_id
_entity_poly.type
_entity_poly.pdbx_seq_one_letter_code
_entity_poly.pdbx_strand_id
1 'polypeptide(L)'
;MIFHFSESSNLHYSPQHLDLYPLILHLVIKLFNWSYKDFGTSAFSDISLEQRQRFADFPAETGTCPDGWVRFSDSCYWVEQHKQSFAEAEKRCYEKNATLFVVNSQDEWDAVREHFPQIGYTWIGLVRFTHRERSEDTPTWQTEGAVNPAKLNWLIRPYKPVSNGWSILSNCAAHYSASLNLDASAYTYYQPCSFKYYSICERNSTILDFLNRKFDIQA
;
A
#
# COMPACT_ATOMS: atom_id res chain seq x y z
N MET A 1 29.15 -62.82 -32.09
CA MET A 1 28.76 -61.39 -32.03
C MET A 1 27.58 -61.33 -31.07
N ILE A 2 27.62 -60.72 -29.90
CA ILE A 2 28.45 -59.65 -29.32
C ILE A 2 28.58 -59.93 -27.80
N PHE A 3 29.72 -59.55 -27.21
CA PHE A 3 30.05 -59.59 -25.78
C PHE A 3 29.60 -58.30 -25.05
N HIS A 4 29.61 -58.39 -23.71
CA HIS A 4 29.65 -57.36 -22.63
C HIS A 4 28.33 -57.18 -21.84
N PHE A 5 28.18 -57.65 -20.58
CA PHE A 5 28.85 -57.32 -19.28
C PHE A 5 28.73 -55.83 -18.92
N SER A 6 28.37 -55.37 -17.70
CA SER A 6 28.08 -56.04 -16.42
C SER A 6 27.45 -55.06 -15.41
N GLU A 7 26.77 -55.66 -14.42
CA GLU A 7 26.89 -55.42 -12.96
C GLU A 7 26.52 -54.09 -12.27
N SER A 8 25.56 -54.26 -11.33
CA SER A 8 25.60 -53.89 -9.90
C SER A 8 25.88 -52.42 -9.53
N SER A 9 25.14 -51.79 -8.63
CA SER A 9 25.02 -52.18 -7.23
C SER A 9 24.13 -51.18 -6.49
N ASN A 10 23.38 -51.67 -5.50
CA ASN A 10 22.63 -50.87 -4.54
C ASN A 10 23.59 -50.14 -3.60
N LEU A 11 23.38 -48.84 -3.41
CA LEU A 11 23.97 -48.06 -2.32
C LEU A 11 22.84 -47.47 -1.46
N HIS A 12 22.91 -47.81 -0.18
CA HIS A 12 22.20 -47.21 0.94
C HIS A 12 22.22 -45.67 0.88
N TYR A 13 21.07 -45.03 1.05
CA TYR A 13 20.98 -43.61 1.32
C TYR A 13 20.54 -43.40 2.77
N SER A 14 21.45 -42.83 3.57
CA SER A 14 21.20 -42.33 4.93
C SER A 14 20.62 -40.90 4.83
N PRO A 15 19.55 -40.53 5.55
CA PRO A 15 19.10 -39.15 5.58
C PRO A 15 19.94 -38.35 6.61
N GLN A 16 20.92 -37.59 6.13
CA GLN A 16 21.53 -36.51 6.90
C GLN A 16 21.01 -35.17 6.39
N HIS A 17 20.71 -34.27 7.33
CA HIS A 17 20.47 -32.84 7.14
C HIS A 17 19.23 -32.43 6.31
N LEU A 18 18.08 -32.30 6.99
CA LEU A 18 17.08 -31.32 6.56
C LEU A 18 17.54 -29.95 7.06
N ASP A 19 18.11 -29.18 6.14
CA ASP A 19 18.56 -27.82 6.38
C ASP A 19 17.43 -26.92 6.85
N LEU A 20 17.63 -26.33 8.02
CA LEU A 20 16.80 -25.32 8.63
C LEU A 20 17.24 -23.94 8.11
N TYR A 21 16.97 -23.63 6.83
CA TYR A 21 17.06 -22.27 6.28
C TYR A 21 16.11 -22.10 5.07
N PRO A 22 15.30 -21.03 5.04
CA PRO A 22 14.51 -20.49 6.14
C PRO A 22 13.02 -20.46 5.76
N LEU A 23 12.15 -20.69 6.74
CA LEU A 23 10.70 -20.41 6.70
C LEU A 23 10.38 -18.89 6.57
N ILE A 24 11.30 -18.09 6.04
CA ILE A 24 11.24 -16.61 6.00
C ILE A 24 10.92 -16.11 4.58
N LEU A 25 10.96 -16.94 3.54
CA LEU A 25 10.76 -16.47 2.18
C LEU A 25 9.27 -16.51 1.77
N HIS A 26 8.68 -15.31 1.70
CA HIS A 26 7.39 -14.95 1.09
C HIS A 26 6.15 -15.00 1.99
N LEU A 27 6.06 -14.07 2.95
CA LEU A 27 4.76 -13.44 3.19
C LEU A 27 4.46 -12.61 1.92
N VAL A 28 3.78 -13.21 0.94
CA VAL A 28 3.34 -12.47 -0.24
C VAL A 28 2.29 -11.48 0.23
N ILE A 29 2.68 -10.22 0.43
CA ILE A 29 1.71 -9.13 0.63
C ILE A 29 0.82 -9.12 -0.61
N LYS A 30 -0.45 -9.47 -0.47
CA LYS A 30 -1.39 -9.31 -1.57
C LYS A 30 -1.73 -7.83 -1.69
N LEU A 31 -1.45 -7.27 -2.86
CA LEU A 31 -1.89 -5.94 -3.25
C LEU A 31 -3.25 -6.03 -3.93
N PHE A 32 -4.20 -5.19 -3.52
CA PHE A 32 -5.51 -5.08 -4.13
C PHE A 32 -5.57 -3.86 -5.04
N ASN A 33 -5.87 -4.08 -6.32
CA ASN A 33 -6.01 -3.04 -7.35
C ASN A 33 -4.80 -2.07 -7.44
N TRP A 34 -3.61 -2.65 -7.65
CA TRP A 34 -2.35 -1.93 -7.84
C TRP A 34 -2.30 -1.02 -9.08
N SER A 35 -3.11 -1.27 -10.11
CA SER A 35 -2.95 -0.56 -11.40
C SER A 35 -3.60 0.82 -11.43
N TYR A 36 -3.97 1.40 -10.28
CA TYR A 36 -4.76 2.63 -10.08
C TYR A 36 -6.07 2.70 -10.88
N LYS A 37 -6.40 1.70 -11.72
CA LYS A 37 -7.45 1.78 -12.74
C LYS A 37 -8.83 1.37 -12.24
N ASP A 38 -8.92 0.81 -11.03
CA ASP A 38 -10.15 0.14 -10.62
C ASP A 38 -10.49 0.21 -9.11
N PHE A 39 -10.65 1.43 -8.57
CA PHE A 39 -11.24 1.58 -7.21
C PHE A 39 -12.78 1.52 -7.23
N GLY A 40 -13.39 1.50 -8.42
CA GLY A 40 -14.84 1.67 -8.62
C GLY A 40 -15.47 2.80 -7.83
N THR A 41 -14.71 3.87 -7.68
CA THR A 41 -15.18 5.13 -7.13
C THR A 41 -15.59 6.04 -8.27
N SER A 42 -16.34 7.09 -7.97
CA SER A 42 -16.65 8.15 -8.93
C SER A 42 -15.46 9.05 -9.30
N ALA A 43 -14.24 8.73 -8.82
CA ALA A 43 -13.04 9.54 -9.02
C ALA A 43 -12.43 9.43 -10.43
N PHE A 44 -13.00 8.62 -11.33
CA PHE A 44 -12.39 8.22 -12.61
C PHE A 44 -13.00 8.81 -13.87
N SER A 45 -13.35 10.09 -13.90
CA SER A 45 -13.79 10.64 -15.20
C SER A 45 -12.63 10.82 -16.19
N ASP A 46 -11.43 11.29 -15.81
CA ASP A 46 -10.48 11.77 -16.84
C ASP A 46 -8.98 11.71 -16.46
N ILE A 47 -8.41 10.52 -16.24
CA ILE A 47 -6.94 10.39 -16.13
C ILE A 47 -6.38 9.79 -17.44
N SER A 48 -5.79 10.64 -18.28
CA SER A 48 -5.18 10.23 -19.55
C SER A 48 -3.94 9.34 -19.34
N LEU A 49 -3.80 8.33 -20.21
CA LEU A 49 -2.85 7.23 -20.09
C LEU A 49 -1.38 7.59 -20.41
N GLU A 50 -1.08 8.85 -20.74
CA GLU A 50 0.19 9.20 -21.41
C GLU A 50 1.38 9.52 -20.48
N GLN A 51 1.18 9.68 -19.17
CA GLN A 51 2.27 10.04 -18.26
C GLN A 51 2.98 8.84 -17.62
N ARG A 52 3.44 7.88 -18.43
CA ARG A 52 4.50 6.95 -18.01
C ARG A 52 5.85 7.66 -18.12
N GLN A 53 6.17 8.53 -17.16
CA GLN A 53 7.55 8.96 -17.00
C GLN A 53 8.27 7.89 -16.17
N ARG A 54 9.29 7.26 -16.79
CA ARG A 54 10.09 6.20 -16.19
C ARG A 54 10.81 6.74 -14.95
N PHE A 55 10.33 6.38 -13.77
CA PHE A 55 11.11 6.38 -12.52
C PHE A 55 11.62 4.96 -12.20
N ALA A 56 11.87 4.17 -13.23
CA ALA A 56 12.53 2.87 -13.14
C ALA A 56 14.03 3.09 -13.30
N ASP A 57 14.71 3.22 -12.17
CA ASP A 57 16.07 2.73 -11.89
C ASP A 57 16.41 3.19 -10.46
N PHE A 58 15.95 2.42 -9.47
CA PHE A 58 16.43 2.56 -8.10
C PHE A 58 16.97 1.21 -7.64
N PRO A 59 18.27 1.12 -7.29
CA PRO A 59 18.80 -0.09 -6.70
C PRO A 59 18.11 -0.32 -5.35
N ALA A 60 17.55 -1.52 -5.17
CA ALA A 60 16.95 -1.99 -3.93
C ALA A 60 17.98 -2.19 -2.79
N GLU A 61 19.23 -1.76 -2.97
CA GLU A 61 20.37 -2.30 -2.22
C GLU A 61 20.96 -1.38 -1.15
N THR A 62 20.62 -0.09 -1.08
CA THR A 62 21.28 0.78 -0.08
C THR A 62 20.60 0.81 1.28
N GLY A 63 19.44 0.15 1.44
CA GLY A 63 18.69 0.19 2.68
C GLY A 63 18.39 1.61 3.17
N THR A 64 18.42 2.63 2.29
CA THR A 64 18.19 4.05 2.59
C THR A 64 17.10 4.60 1.67
N CYS A 65 16.24 5.48 2.18
CA CYS A 65 15.23 6.13 1.36
C CYS A 65 15.86 7.16 0.41
N PRO A 66 15.29 7.37 -0.79
CA PRO A 66 15.77 8.38 -1.73
C PRO A 66 15.62 9.79 -1.15
N ASP A 67 16.34 10.74 -1.71
CA ASP A 67 16.25 12.14 -1.29
C ASP A 67 14.79 12.65 -1.34
N GLY A 68 14.39 13.34 -0.27
CA GLY A 68 13.04 13.86 -0.09
C GLY A 68 12.01 12.84 0.41
N TRP A 69 12.36 11.56 0.52
CA TRP A 69 11.51 10.57 1.19
C TRP A 69 11.81 10.52 2.68
N VAL A 70 10.76 10.43 3.48
CA VAL A 70 10.83 10.17 4.91
C VAL A 70 11.06 8.67 5.12
N ARG A 71 11.97 8.30 6.01
CA ARG A 71 12.17 6.90 6.39
C ARG A 71 11.46 6.61 7.70
N PHE A 72 10.72 5.50 7.73
CA PHE A 72 10.32 4.85 8.98
C PHE A 72 10.48 3.34 8.84
N SER A 73 11.26 2.72 9.73
CA SER A 73 11.66 1.31 9.64
C SER A 73 12.23 0.96 8.24
N ASP A 74 11.58 0.02 7.55
CA ASP A 74 11.99 -0.52 6.24
C ASP A 74 11.13 0.03 5.09
N SER A 75 10.40 1.11 5.36
CA SER A 75 9.52 1.79 4.41
C SER A 75 9.97 3.24 4.21
N CYS A 76 9.65 3.76 3.02
CA CYS A 76 9.89 5.14 2.62
C CYS A 76 8.56 5.82 2.31
N TYR A 77 8.40 7.06 2.76
CA TYR A 77 7.17 7.84 2.61
C TYR A 77 7.44 9.14 1.85
N TRP A 78 6.56 9.46 0.91
CA TRP A 78 6.62 10.70 0.13
C TRP A 78 5.37 11.53 0.36
N VAL A 79 5.54 12.78 0.78
CA VAL A 79 4.42 13.71 1.00
C VAL A 79 4.16 14.50 -0.28
N GLU A 80 2.98 14.32 -0.87
CA GLU A 80 2.59 15.09 -2.05
C GLU A 80 2.32 16.55 -1.69
N GLN A 81 2.89 17.47 -2.47
CA GLN A 81 2.77 18.92 -2.24
C GLN A 81 1.46 19.51 -2.78
N HIS A 82 0.76 18.78 -3.64
CA HIS A 82 -0.45 19.24 -4.30
C HIS A 82 -1.66 18.40 -3.91
N LYS A 83 -2.82 19.05 -3.82
CA LYS A 83 -4.07 18.37 -3.52
C LYS A 83 -4.59 17.62 -4.75
N GLN A 84 -4.98 16.37 -4.57
CA GLN A 84 -5.40 15.45 -5.62
C GLN A 84 -6.69 14.73 -5.20
N SER A 85 -7.49 14.30 -6.16
CA SER A 85 -8.48 13.26 -5.93
C SER A 85 -7.80 11.96 -5.48
N PHE A 86 -8.56 11.06 -4.87
CA PHE A 86 -8.00 9.80 -4.37
C PHE A 86 -7.31 8.99 -5.49
N ALA A 87 -7.95 8.90 -6.66
CA ALA A 87 -7.41 8.17 -7.81
C ALA A 87 -6.15 8.84 -8.39
N GLU A 88 -6.12 10.17 -8.49
CA GLU A 88 -4.94 10.91 -8.90
C GLU A 88 -3.78 10.74 -7.91
N ALA A 89 -4.07 10.75 -6.61
CA ALA A 89 -3.08 10.54 -5.56
C ALA A 89 -2.45 9.15 -5.66
N GLU A 90 -3.27 8.11 -5.80
CA GLU A 90 -2.80 6.74 -5.98
C GLU A 90 -1.98 6.57 -7.26
N LYS A 91 -2.39 7.18 -8.38
CA LYS A 91 -1.60 7.18 -9.62
C LYS A 91 -0.22 7.81 -9.40
N ARG A 92 -0.13 8.91 -8.66
CA ARG A 92 1.17 9.54 -8.36
C ARG A 92 2.05 8.68 -7.46
N CYS A 93 1.46 7.95 -6.52
CA CYS A 93 2.19 6.95 -5.74
C CYS A 93 2.67 5.81 -6.63
N TYR A 94 1.81 5.29 -7.50
CA TYR A 94 2.17 4.26 -8.48
C TYR A 94 3.35 4.69 -9.38
N GLU A 95 3.34 5.91 -9.90
CA GLU A 95 4.43 6.48 -10.72
C GLU A 95 5.76 6.54 -9.96
N LYS A 96 5.73 6.47 -8.62
CA LYS A 96 6.88 6.43 -7.72
C LYS A 96 7.21 5.02 -7.20
N ASN A 97 6.63 3.98 -7.80
CA ASN A 97 6.70 2.59 -7.32
C ASN A 97 6.23 2.44 -5.86
N ALA A 98 5.16 3.16 -5.49
CA ALA A 98 4.58 3.23 -4.16
C ALA A 98 3.06 3.08 -4.24
N THR A 99 2.38 2.93 -3.10
CA THR A 99 0.92 3.02 -2.96
C THR A 99 0.56 4.22 -2.10
N LEU A 100 -0.72 4.61 -2.00
CA LEU A 100 -1.15 5.45 -0.88
C LEU A 100 -0.80 4.78 0.45
N PHE A 101 -0.54 5.61 1.45
CA PHE A 101 -0.13 5.17 2.79
C PHE A 101 -1.13 4.19 3.41
N VAL A 102 -0.68 2.98 3.70
CA VAL A 102 -1.42 1.95 4.43
C VAL A 102 -0.87 1.86 5.84
N VAL A 103 -1.75 1.90 6.82
CA VAL A 103 -1.33 1.91 8.21
C VAL A 103 -1.07 0.47 8.66
N ASN A 104 0.18 0.10 8.83
CA ASN A 104 0.61 -1.24 9.26
C ASN A 104 0.78 -1.31 10.80
N SER A 105 1.06 -0.18 11.45
CA SER A 105 1.11 -0.10 12.92
C SER A 105 0.74 1.28 13.46
N GLN A 106 0.47 1.37 14.77
CA GLN A 106 0.22 2.66 15.43
C GLN A 106 1.49 3.52 15.49
N ASP A 107 2.65 2.92 15.73
CA ASP A 107 3.93 3.64 15.76
C ASP A 107 4.27 4.24 14.40
N GLU A 108 4.00 3.50 13.32
CA GLU A 108 4.12 4.00 11.95
C GLU A 108 3.16 5.16 11.70
N TRP A 109 1.89 5.03 12.10
CA TRP A 109 0.93 6.11 11.99
C TRP A 109 1.43 7.37 12.68
N ASP A 110 1.95 7.23 13.90
CA ASP A 110 2.38 8.34 14.73
C ASP A 110 3.66 9.00 14.22
N ALA A 111 4.58 8.24 13.62
CA ALA A 111 5.77 8.80 12.97
C ALA A 111 5.43 9.48 11.63
N VAL A 112 4.63 8.84 10.78
CA VAL A 112 4.34 9.36 9.43
C VAL A 112 3.41 10.58 9.51
N ARG A 113 2.48 10.64 10.48
CA ARG A 113 1.57 11.79 10.68
C ARG A 113 2.28 13.10 10.99
N GLU A 114 3.49 13.06 11.55
CA GLU A 114 4.29 14.27 11.84
C GLU A 114 4.63 15.05 10.56
N HIS A 115 4.63 14.36 9.42
CA HIS A 115 4.91 14.94 8.11
C HIS A 115 3.65 15.35 7.34
N PHE A 116 2.46 15.15 7.92
CA PHE A 116 1.22 15.63 7.30
C PHE A 116 1.19 17.17 7.32
N PRO A 117 0.42 17.80 6.43
CA PRO A 117 0.12 19.22 6.52
C PRO A 117 -0.37 19.58 7.93
N GLN A 118 0.05 20.74 8.45
CA GLN A 118 -0.37 21.20 9.79
C GLN A 118 -1.89 21.33 9.93
N ILE A 119 -2.57 21.74 8.86
CA ILE A 119 -4.02 21.85 8.80
C ILE A 119 -4.50 21.32 7.45
N GLY A 120 -5.48 20.42 7.47
CA GLY A 120 -6.16 19.95 6.28
C GLY A 120 -6.27 18.44 6.19
N TYR A 121 -6.89 17.99 5.12
CA TYR A 121 -7.11 16.57 4.86
C TYR A 121 -5.96 15.96 4.06
N THR A 122 -5.62 14.73 4.42
CA THR A 122 -4.66 13.86 3.75
C THR A 122 -5.30 12.50 3.49
N TRP A 123 -5.26 12.03 2.24
CA TRP A 123 -5.71 10.69 1.86
C TRP A 123 -4.87 9.60 2.49
N ILE A 124 -5.52 8.50 2.89
CA ILE A 124 -4.87 7.25 3.32
C ILE A 124 -5.45 6.09 2.49
N GLY A 125 -4.71 5.00 2.34
CA GLY A 125 -5.04 3.86 1.48
C GLY A 125 -6.22 2.97 1.93
N LEU A 126 -7.19 3.52 2.67
CA LEU A 126 -8.41 2.82 3.10
C LEU A 126 -9.59 3.26 2.22
N VAL A 127 -10.13 2.33 1.43
CA VAL A 127 -11.13 2.62 0.39
C VAL A 127 -12.09 1.45 0.19
N ARG A 128 -13.12 1.61 -0.66
CA ARG A 128 -13.92 0.51 -1.20
C ARG A 128 -13.27 -0.01 -2.50
N PHE A 129 -13.17 -1.33 -2.69
CA PHE A 129 -12.95 -1.92 -4.01
C PHE A 129 -14.29 -2.47 -4.55
N THR A 130 -14.68 -2.13 -5.77
CA THR A 130 -15.94 -2.61 -6.36
C THR A 130 -15.83 -3.98 -7.03
N HIS A 131 -14.64 -4.39 -7.45
CA HIS A 131 -14.43 -5.66 -8.17
C HIS A 131 -14.10 -6.84 -7.25
N ARG A 132 -13.74 -6.57 -5.98
CA ARG A 132 -13.60 -7.61 -4.98
C ARG A 132 -14.96 -7.86 -4.36
N GLU A 133 -15.56 -8.98 -4.76
CA GLU A 133 -16.77 -9.60 -4.22
C GLU A 133 -17.89 -8.61 -3.86
N ARG A 134 -18.95 -8.59 -4.68
CA ARG A 134 -20.20 -7.83 -4.48
C ARG A 134 -20.88 -8.00 -3.09
N SER A 135 -20.29 -8.75 -2.17
CA SER A 135 -20.76 -9.04 -0.81
C SER A 135 -20.21 -8.11 0.28
N GLU A 136 -19.12 -7.37 0.08
CA GLU A 136 -18.54 -6.55 1.16
C GLU A 136 -18.72 -5.03 0.93
N ASP A 137 -19.74 -4.45 1.56
CA ASP A 137 -19.97 -3.00 1.66
C ASP A 137 -19.04 -2.33 2.69
N THR A 138 -17.84 -2.87 2.92
CA THR A 138 -16.95 -2.44 4.01
C THR A 138 -15.62 -1.88 3.50
N PRO A 139 -15.02 -0.94 4.25
CA PRO A 139 -13.73 -0.34 3.91
C PRO A 139 -12.60 -1.37 4.04
N THR A 140 -11.70 -1.37 3.07
CA THR A 140 -10.56 -2.29 3.02
C THR A 140 -9.27 -1.54 2.68
N TRP A 141 -8.17 -2.03 3.22
CA TRP A 141 -6.84 -1.51 2.90
C TRP A 141 -6.39 -2.00 1.53
N GLN A 142 -5.56 -1.21 0.85
CA GLN A 142 -4.95 -1.59 -0.43
C GLN A 142 -3.99 -2.78 -0.33
N THR A 143 -3.53 -3.13 0.88
CA THR A 143 -2.63 -4.26 1.13
C THR A 143 -3.14 -5.13 2.28
N GLU A 144 -2.78 -6.43 2.26
CA GLU A 144 -2.92 -7.30 3.44
C GLU A 144 -1.90 -6.93 4.52
N GLY A 145 -2.21 -7.20 5.80
CA GLY A 145 -1.28 -6.98 6.92
C GLY A 145 -1.44 -5.64 7.65
N ALA A 146 -2.30 -4.76 7.16
CA ALA A 146 -2.61 -3.48 7.77
C ALA A 146 -3.37 -3.61 9.11
N VAL A 147 -3.34 -2.55 9.92
CA VAL A 147 -4.09 -2.48 11.20
C VAL A 147 -5.59 -2.63 10.96
N ASN A 148 -6.31 -3.15 11.97
CA ASN A 148 -7.77 -3.08 11.96
C ASN A 148 -8.21 -1.60 11.86
N PRO A 149 -9.04 -1.19 10.87
CA PRO A 149 -9.48 0.19 10.70
C PRO A 149 -10.07 0.81 11.97
N ALA A 150 -10.71 0.01 12.83
CA ALA A 150 -11.30 0.47 14.10
C ALA A 150 -10.29 1.08 15.08
N LYS A 151 -8.98 0.82 14.89
CA LYS A 151 -7.90 1.36 15.72
C LYS A 151 -7.48 2.78 15.34
N LEU A 152 -7.88 3.28 14.16
CA LEU A 152 -7.54 4.64 13.75
C LEU A 152 -8.27 5.69 14.61
N ASN A 153 -7.75 6.92 14.58
CA ASN A 153 -8.36 8.06 15.26
C ASN A 153 -9.62 8.58 14.52
N TRP A 154 -10.75 7.89 14.64
CA TRP A 154 -12.02 8.31 14.03
C TRP A 154 -12.70 9.46 14.79
N LEU A 155 -13.42 10.31 14.05
CA LEU A 155 -14.18 11.44 14.61
C LEU A 155 -15.28 10.96 15.57
N ILE A 156 -16.05 9.95 15.14
CA ILE A 156 -17.13 9.35 15.95
C ILE A 156 -16.66 8.00 16.49
N ARG A 157 -16.68 7.86 17.83
CA ARG A 157 -16.25 6.67 18.56
C ARG A 157 -17.40 6.11 19.43
N PRO A 158 -17.54 4.78 19.59
CA PRO A 158 -16.71 3.72 18.99
C PRO A 158 -16.85 3.66 17.47
N TYR A 159 -15.81 3.16 16.78
CA TYR A 159 -15.76 3.15 15.32
C TYR A 159 -16.97 2.44 14.72
N LYS A 160 -17.69 3.16 13.88
CA LYS A 160 -18.70 2.64 12.95
C LYS A 160 -18.51 3.36 11.62
N PRO A 161 -18.40 2.64 10.47
CA PRO A 161 -18.16 3.27 9.18
C PRO A 161 -19.21 4.33 8.84
N VAL A 162 -20.50 3.98 8.93
CA VAL A 162 -21.61 4.87 8.55
C VAL A 162 -21.63 6.14 9.41
N SER A 163 -21.36 6.02 10.71
CA SER A 163 -21.26 7.18 11.62
C SER A 163 -20.06 8.09 11.30
N ASN A 164 -19.05 7.56 10.60
CA ASN A 164 -17.89 8.32 10.12
C ASN A 164 -17.99 8.65 8.62
N GLY A 165 -19.20 8.71 8.05
CA GLY A 165 -19.46 9.20 6.70
C GLY A 165 -19.45 8.15 5.60
N TRP A 166 -19.26 6.87 5.93
CA TRP A 166 -19.24 5.80 4.93
C TRP A 166 -20.55 5.72 4.15
N SER A 167 -20.45 5.86 2.83
CA SER A 167 -21.57 5.73 1.89
C SER A 167 -21.05 5.43 0.48
N ILE A 168 -21.95 5.19 -0.47
CA ILE A 168 -21.57 5.04 -1.88
C ILE A 168 -20.91 6.30 -2.49
N LEU A 169 -21.20 7.48 -1.92
CA LEU A 169 -20.64 8.76 -2.38
C LEU A 169 -19.37 9.15 -1.63
N SER A 170 -19.18 8.63 -0.41
CA SER A 170 -18.07 8.91 0.49
C SER A 170 -17.48 7.61 1.02
N ASN A 171 -16.53 7.05 0.28
CA ASN A 171 -15.93 5.75 0.53
C ASN A 171 -14.39 5.76 0.43
N CYS A 172 -13.77 6.94 0.49
CA CYS A 172 -12.33 7.11 0.63
C CYS A 172 -12.02 7.72 2.00
N ALA A 173 -11.12 7.12 2.78
CA ALA A 173 -10.77 7.66 4.08
C ALA A 173 -9.72 8.77 3.95
N ALA A 174 -9.96 9.89 4.64
CA ALA A 174 -8.98 10.95 4.82
C ALA A 174 -8.78 11.26 6.30
N HIS A 175 -7.56 11.59 6.66
CA HIS A 175 -7.22 12.14 7.96
C HIS A 175 -7.20 13.66 7.90
N TYR A 176 -7.92 14.30 8.80
CA TYR A 176 -7.83 15.73 9.07
C TYR A 176 -6.77 15.98 10.14
N SER A 177 -5.73 16.74 9.77
CA SER A 177 -4.80 17.35 10.71
C SER A 177 -5.35 18.70 11.17
N ALA A 178 -5.24 18.96 12.47
CA ALA A 178 -5.53 20.24 13.08
C ALA A 178 -4.24 20.82 13.69
N SER A 179 -4.06 22.14 13.56
CA SER A 179 -2.94 22.83 14.20
C SER A 179 -3.09 22.79 15.73
N LEU A 180 -1.97 22.68 16.44
CA LEU A 180 -1.92 22.68 17.90
C LEU A 180 -2.53 23.96 18.53
N ASN A 181 -2.64 25.04 17.76
CA ASN A 181 -3.22 26.30 18.20
C ASN A 181 -4.73 26.42 17.95
N LEU A 182 -5.36 25.38 17.40
CA LEU A 182 -6.80 25.32 17.17
C LEU A 182 -7.45 24.43 18.22
N ASP A 183 -8.65 24.81 18.67
CA ASP A 183 -9.51 23.95 19.51
C ASP A 183 -10.16 22.80 18.70
N ALA A 184 -9.47 22.32 17.67
CA ALA A 184 -9.89 21.24 16.80
C ALA A 184 -8.99 20.02 17.04
N SER A 185 -9.61 18.85 17.21
CA SER A 185 -8.87 17.58 17.26
C SER A 185 -8.64 17.04 15.86
N ALA A 186 -7.49 16.40 15.64
CA ALA A 186 -7.28 15.62 14.42
C ALA A 186 -8.18 14.38 14.42
N TYR A 187 -8.67 13.96 13.25
CA TYR A 187 -9.56 12.81 13.13
C TYR A 187 -9.56 12.23 11.71
N THR A 188 -10.02 10.99 11.57
CA THR A 188 -10.24 10.30 10.30
C THR A 188 -11.74 10.26 9.99
N TYR A 189 -12.10 10.44 8.73
CA TYR A 189 -13.47 10.43 8.24
C TYR A 189 -13.53 9.97 6.78
N TYR A 190 -14.66 9.40 6.35
CA TYR A 190 -14.87 9.04 4.95
C TYR A 190 -15.36 10.24 4.14
N GLN A 191 -14.71 10.45 3.01
CA GLN A 191 -14.89 11.60 2.14
C GLN A 191 -15.21 11.15 0.71
N PRO A 192 -15.87 12.01 -0.09
CA PRO A 192 -16.00 11.77 -1.52
C PRO A 192 -14.63 11.66 -2.19
N CYS A 193 -14.41 10.56 -2.90
CA CYS A 193 -13.12 10.27 -3.51
C CYS A 193 -12.67 11.29 -4.57
N SER A 194 -13.61 12.08 -5.09
CA SER A 194 -13.35 13.16 -6.05
C SER A 194 -12.84 14.46 -5.41
N PHE A 195 -12.90 14.58 -4.08
CA PHE A 195 -12.37 15.75 -3.38
C PHE A 195 -10.85 15.82 -3.47
N LYS A 196 -10.31 17.04 -3.47
CA LYS A 196 -8.86 17.26 -3.61
C LYS A 196 -8.20 17.47 -2.27
N TYR A 197 -7.39 16.51 -1.84
CA TYR A 197 -6.65 16.51 -0.58
C TYR A 197 -5.17 16.19 -0.78
N TYR A 198 -4.35 16.46 0.24
CA TYR A 198 -2.96 16.00 0.23
C TYR A 198 -2.92 14.47 0.29
N SER A 199 -1.76 13.89 0.07
CA SER A 199 -1.59 12.44 0.11
C SER A 199 -0.18 12.09 0.54
N ILE A 200 -0.03 10.87 1.07
CA ILE A 200 1.28 10.29 1.34
C ILE A 200 1.38 8.99 0.58
N CYS A 201 2.48 8.84 -0.14
CA CYS A 201 2.84 7.60 -0.79
C CYS A 201 3.75 6.79 0.12
N GLU A 202 3.51 5.50 0.22
CA GLU A 202 4.32 4.55 0.96
C GLU A 202 4.98 3.57 -0.01
N ARG A 203 6.27 3.37 0.18
CA ARG A 203 7.09 2.44 -0.57
C ARG A 203 7.77 1.48 0.39
N ASN A 204 7.31 0.23 0.40
CA ASN A 204 7.90 -0.84 1.21
C ASN A 204 8.82 -1.71 0.34
N SER A 205 9.92 -2.19 0.91
CA SER A 205 10.86 -3.16 0.33
C SER A 205 10.15 -4.39 -0.26
N THR A 206 9.13 -4.94 0.40
CA THR A 206 8.36 -6.10 -0.10
C THR A 206 7.39 -5.74 -1.23
N ILE A 207 6.88 -4.50 -1.25
CA ILE A 207 6.08 -3.98 -2.37
C ILE A 207 6.99 -3.91 -3.60
N LEU A 208 8.20 -3.36 -3.47
CA LEU A 208 9.18 -3.28 -4.57
C LEU A 208 9.52 -4.64 -5.19
N ASP A 209 9.70 -5.69 -4.40
CA ASP A 209 9.94 -7.05 -4.91
C ASP A 209 8.75 -7.63 -5.68
N PHE A 210 7.51 -7.29 -5.30
CA PHE A 210 6.32 -7.67 -6.06
C PHE A 210 6.19 -6.87 -7.36
N LEU A 211 6.51 -5.56 -7.33
CA LEU A 211 6.45 -4.68 -8.50
C LEU A 211 7.45 -5.08 -9.57
N ASN A 212 8.71 -5.29 -9.19
CA ASN A 212 9.77 -5.66 -10.11
C ASN A 212 9.45 -6.99 -10.82
N ARG A 213 8.94 -7.99 -10.08
CA ARG A 213 8.51 -9.28 -10.66
C ARG A 213 7.37 -9.16 -11.67
N LYS A 214 6.49 -8.16 -11.58
CA LYS A 214 5.39 -7.97 -12.54
C LYS A 214 5.86 -7.26 -13.81
N PHE A 215 6.81 -6.32 -13.71
CA PHE A 215 7.38 -5.65 -14.88
C PHE A 215 8.17 -6.63 -15.76
N ASP A 216 8.86 -7.61 -15.17
CA ASP A 216 9.58 -8.64 -15.92
C ASP A 216 8.67 -9.60 -16.71
N ILE A 217 7.41 -9.78 -16.29
CA ILE A 217 6.43 -10.64 -17.00
C ILE A 217 5.82 -9.93 -18.23
N GLN A 218 6.01 -8.61 -18.36
CA GLN A 218 5.46 -7.81 -19.47
C GLN A 218 6.54 -7.37 -20.49
N ALA A 219 7.78 -7.84 -20.36
CA ALA A 219 8.88 -7.61 -21.28
C ALA A 219 9.05 -8.75 -22.30
#